data_AF-A0A519UN30-F1
#
_entry.id   AF-A0A519UN30-F1
#
_cell.length_a   1.000
_cell.length_b   1.000
_cell.length_c   1.000
_cell.angle_alpha   90.00
_cell.angle_beta   90.00
_cell.angle_gamma   90.00
#
_symmetry.space_group_name_H-M   'P 1'
#
loop_
_entity.id
_entity.type
_entity.pdbx_description
1 polymer ?
#
loop_
_entity_poly.entity_id
_entity_poly.type
_entity_poly.pdbx_seq_one_letter_code
_entity_poly.pdbx_strand_id
1 'polypeptide(L)'
;MQFIFDLKKPAVFPLGLRIPGWCAEATVLLNGQPLRTDKGGQVITIARTWRPHDCLTLRLPMAVRTSNWARNSRALERGPLVYALKIKEQWQQSQHPDEGQYFTLTPLSPWNYGLPHAVVEDPARTTTVAAKPVAAAAPGFYWNAANAPVEITVSGRRLPDWQLSEGVAPQPVTPREGLYKGLVDPAPATLTFIPYGCTKLRVVALPVVP
;
A
#
# COMPACT_ATOMS: atom_id res chain seq x y z
N MET A 1 15.92 3.78 -7.90
CA MET A 1 15.79 4.16 -9.31
C MET A 1 17.16 4.60 -9.82
N GLN A 2 17.51 4.28 -11.06
CA GLN A 2 18.79 4.64 -11.67
C GLN A 2 18.54 5.41 -12.96
N PHE A 3 19.29 6.50 -13.15
CA PHE A 3 19.32 7.31 -14.37
C PHE A 3 20.72 7.22 -14.96
N ILE A 4 20.84 6.69 -16.17
CA ILE A 4 22.10 6.56 -16.88
C ILE A 4 22.11 7.61 -17.99
N PHE A 5 23.14 8.45 -18.00
CA PHE A 5 23.27 9.54 -18.97
C PHE A 5 24.05 9.05 -20.19
N ASP A 6 23.32 8.73 -21.26
CA ASP A 6 23.92 8.44 -22.56
C ASP A 6 24.16 9.76 -23.32
N LEU A 7 25.42 10.20 -23.35
CA LEU A 7 25.84 11.49 -23.89
C LEU A 7 27.00 11.30 -24.86
N LYS A 8 26.99 12.03 -25.99
CA LYS A 8 28.12 12.03 -26.94
C LYS A 8 29.36 12.75 -26.41
N LYS A 9 29.16 13.77 -25.58
CA LYS A 9 30.21 14.59 -24.93
C LYS A 9 29.67 15.15 -23.61
N PRO A 10 30.53 15.59 -22.68
CA PRO A 10 30.06 16.22 -21.46
C PRO A 10 29.13 17.40 -21.73
N ALA A 11 28.05 17.52 -20.94
CA ALA A 11 27.04 18.55 -21.11
C ALA A 11 26.60 19.12 -19.75
N VAL A 12 26.30 20.42 -19.72
CA VAL A 12 25.86 21.14 -18.51
C VAL A 12 24.35 21.34 -18.57
N PHE A 13 23.63 20.74 -17.64
CA PHE A 13 22.20 20.99 -17.48
C PHE A 13 21.72 20.61 -16.07
N PRO A 14 20.67 21.27 -15.57
CA PRO A 14 20.02 20.88 -14.32
C PRO A 14 19.11 19.65 -14.52
N LEU A 15 19.15 18.71 -13.57
CA LEU A 15 18.16 17.64 -13.47
C LEU A 15 17.25 17.86 -12.26
N GLY A 16 15.95 18.03 -12.49
CA GLY A 16 14.94 18.10 -11.44
C GLY A 16 14.42 16.72 -11.05
N LEU A 17 14.40 16.41 -9.75
CA LEU A 17 13.92 15.14 -9.21
C LEU A 17 12.86 15.38 -8.14
N ARG A 18 11.66 14.82 -8.31
CA ARG A 18 10.63 14.83 -7.26
C ARG A 18 11.00 13.84 -6.17
N ILE A 19 11.12 14.32 -4.94
CA ILE A 19 11.15 13.51 -3.73
C ILE A 19 9.73 13.42 -3.18
N PRO A 20 9.04 12.27 -3.29
CA PRO A 20 7.65 12.18 -2.91
C PRO A 20 7.43 12.49 -1.42
N GLY A 21 6.28 13.08 -1.08
CA GLY A 21 5.93 13.42 0.32
C GLY A 21 5.87 12.23 1.28
N TRP A 22 5.69 11.01 0.76
CA TRP A 22 5.72 9.79 1.56
C TRP A 22 7.13 9.35 1.96
N CYS A 23 8.18 9.88 1.32
CA CYS A 23 9.56 9.48 1.58
C CYS A 23 10.13 10.40 2.65
N ALA A 24 10.43 9.88 3.84
CA ALA A 24 10.96 10.70 4.94
C ALA A 24 12.31 11.33 4.58
N GLU A 25 13.22 10.52 4.04
CA GLU A 25 14.54 10.92 3.59
C GLU A 25 14.94 10.12 2.35
N ALA A 26 15.30 10.82 1.29
CA ALA A 26 15.83 10.24 0.07
C ALA A 26 17.35 10.36 0.04
N THR A 27 18.02 9.39 -0.59
CA THR A 27 19.47 9.43 -0.82
C THR A 27 19.74 9.48 -2.32
N VAL A 28 20.57 10.41 -2.72
CA VAL A 28 21.09 10.54 -4.09
C VAL A 28 22.53 10.08 -4.12
N LEU A 29 22.84 9.16 -5.04
CA LEU A 29 24.20 8.70 -5.30
C LEU A 29 24.59 9.05 -6.73
N LEU A 30 25.85 9.42 -6.95
CA LEU A 30 26.45 9.55 -8.27
C LEU A 30 27.57 8.51 -8.42
N ASN A 31 27.46 7.66 -9.43
CA ASN A 31 28.44 6.60 -9.71
C ASN A 31 28.72 5.73 -8.46
N GLY A 32 27.66 5.44 -7.69
CA GLY A 32 27.71 4.65 -6.46
C GLY A 32 28.10 5.44 -5.19
N GLN A 33 28.60 6.67 -5.32
CA GLN A 33 29.04 7.48 -4.18
C GLN A 33 27.93 8.41 -3.66
N PRO A 34 27.79 8.59 -2.33
CA PRO A 34 26.85 9.55 -1.76
C PRO A 34 27.07 10.96 -2.30
N LEU A 35 26.02 11.54 -2.89
CA LEU A 35 26.03 12.91 -3.37
C LEU A 35 25.28 13.84 -2.41
N ARG A 36 24.09 13.44 -1.97
CA ARG A 36 23.20 14.25 -1.13
C ARG A 36 22.10 13.41 -0.49
N THR A 37 21.57 13.88 0.63
CA THR A 37 20.28 13.45 1.21
C THR A 37 19.29 14.61 1.27
N ASP A 38 18.00 14.32 1.06
CA ASP A 38 16.94 15.33 1.04
C ASP A 38 15.65 14.79 1.67
N LYS A 39 14.90 15.66 2.36
CA LYS A 39 13.58 15.33 2.89
C LYS A 39 12.54 15.19 1.77
N GLY A 40 11.45 14.48 2.04
CA GLY A 40 10.31 14.36 1.12
C GLY A 40 9.51 15.64 0.90
N GLY A 41 8.65 15.59 -0.11
CA GLY A 41 7.64 16.64 -0.36
C GLY A 41 8.14 17.81 -1.22
N GLN A 42 9.24 17.62 -1.96
CA GLN A 42 9.88 18.68 -2.73
C GLN A 42 10.40 18.19 -4.07
N VAL A 43 10.80 19.12 -4.92
CA VAL A 43 11.59 18.85 -6.13
C VAL A 43 12.98 19.40 -5.89
N ILE A 44 13.99 18.53 -5.96
CA ILE A 44 15.40 18.91 -5.85
C ILE A 44 16.00 19.09 -7.24
N THR A 45 17.00 19.96 -7.34
CA THR A 45 17.71 20.21 -8.61
C THR A 45 19.19 19.88 -8.43
N ILE A 46 19.72 19.05 -9.33
CA ILE A 46 21.14 18.72 -9.40
C ILE A 46 21.71 19.40 -10.65
N ALA A 47 22.37 20.54 -10.46
CA ALA A 47 23.02 21.28 -11.53
C ALA A 47 24.50 20.88 -11.59
N ARG A 48 24.91 20.24 -12.70
CA ARG A 48 26.30 19.81 -12.92
C ARG A 48 26.64 19.63 -14.40
N THR A 49 27.92 19.42 -14.66
CA THR A 49 28.40 18.83 -15.91
C THR A 49 28.26 17.32 -15.83
N TRP A 50 27.38 16.76 -16.65
CA TRP A 50 27.19 15.33 -16.81
C TRP A 50 28.20 14.77 -17.82
N ARG A 51 28.79 13.63 -17.51
CA ARG A 51 29.70 12.89 -18.39
C ARG A 51 28.98 11.69 -18.99
N PRO A 52 29.43 11.19 -20.16
CA PRO A 52 28.92 9.93 -20.70
C PRO A 52 28.98 8.83 -19.65
N HIS A 53 27.88 8.08 -19.51
CA HIS A 53 27.71 6.96 -18.58
C HIS A 53 27.72 7.32 -17.09
N ASP A 54 27.61 8.60 -16.72
CA ASP A 54 27.28 8.93 -15.34
C ASP A 54 25.98 8.21 -14.96
N CYS A 55 25.95 7.64 -13.75
CA CYS A 55 24.80 6.94 -13.19
C CYS A 55 24.36 7.62 -11.92
N LEU A 56 23.20 8.26 -11.97
CA LEU A 56 22.57 8.86 -10.80
C LEU A 56 21.56 7.87 -10.21
N THR A 57 21.76 7.48 -8.97
CA THR A 57 20.82 6.62 -8.24
C THR A 57 20.01 7.44 -7.25
N LEU A 58 18.69 7.42 -7.39
CA LEU A 58 17.75 7.94 -6.39
C LEU A 58 17.19 6.77 -5.57
N ARG A 59 17.47 6.76 -4.26
CA ARG A 59 16.91 5.82 -3.29
C ARG A 59 15.79 6.50 -2.53
N LEU A 60 14.60 5.88 -2.57
CA LEU A 60 13.41 6.34 -1.88
C LEU A 60 12.94 5.22 -0.94
N PRO A 61 13.35 5.22 0.33
CA PRO A 61 12.89 4.24 1.31
C PRO A 61 11.36 4.21 1.42
N MET A 62 10.77 3.03 1.22
CA MET A 62 9.33 2.81 1.28
C MET A 62 8.97 2.04 2.56
N ALA A 63 9.08 2.72 3.70
CA ALA A 63 8.57 2.19 4.97
C ALA A 63 7.05 2.02 4.91
N VAL A 64 6.51 1.07 5.68
CA VAL A 64 5.06 0.97 5.89
C VAL A 64 4.63 2.12 6.79
N ARG A 65 3.53 2.76 6.45
CA ARG A 65 2.89 3.82 7.24
C ARG A 65 1.41 3.54 7.38
N THR A 66 0.78 4.21 8.34
CA THR A 66 -0.67 4.31 8.42
C THR A 66 -1.13 5.72 8.08
N SER A 67 -2.32 5.85 7.51
CA SER A 67 -2.99 7.14 7.29
C SER A 67 -4.38 7.11 7.95
N ASN A 68 -4.81 8.26 8.50
CA ASN A 68 -6.12 8.40 9.14
C ASN A 68 -7.19 8.74 8.09
N TRP A 69 -8.27 7.97 8.07
CA TRP A 69 -9.38 8.07 7.11
C TRP A 69 -10.70 8.31 7.86
N ALA A 70 -11.84 8.29 7.14
CA ALA A 70 -13.16 8.49 7.72
C ALA A 70 -13.38 7.64 9.00
N ARG A 71 -14.11 8.20 9.97
CA ARG A 71 -14.40 7.56 11.27
C ARG A 71 -13.15 6.99 11.97
N ASN A 72 -12.07 7.79 12.00
CA ASN A 72 -10.79 7.46 12.63
C ASN A 72 -10.23 6.09 12.25
N SER A 73 -10.53 5.60 11.06
CA SER A 73 -9.98 4.35 10.55
C SER A 73 -8.53 4.53 10.08
N ARG A 74 -7.84 3.41 9.88
CA ARG A 74 -6.45 3.39 9.41
C ARG A 74 -6.33 2.55 8.16
N ALA A 75 -5.66 3.11 7.16
CA ALA A 75 -5.21 2.40 5.97
C ALA A 75 -3.71 2.14 6.05
N LEU A 76 -3.26 0.99 5.57
CA LEU A 76 -1.85 0.66 5.42
C LEU A 76 -1.35 1.16 4.05
N GLU A 77 -0.22 1.86 4.06
CA GLU A 77 0.40 2.39 2.85
C GLU A 77 1.89 2.06 2.82
N ARG A 78 2.44 1.86 1.63
CA ARG A 78 3.88 1.65 1.41
C ARG A 78 4.31 2.34 0.13
N GLY A 79 5.18 3.34 0.26
CA GLY A 79 5.52 4.20 -0.88
C GLY A 79 4.27 4.90 -1.43
N PRO A 80 4.00 4.88 -2.75
CA PRO A 80 2.80 5.48 -3.32
C PRO A 80 1.54 4.58 -3.25
N LEU A 81 1.64 3.37 -2.68
CA LEU A 81 0.57 2.38 -2.74
C LEU A 81 -0.25 2.33 -1.45
N VAL A 82 -1.57 2.34 -1.59
CA VAL A 82 -2.55 1.97 -0.56
C VAL A 82 -2.83 0.48 -0.65
N TYR A 83 -2.99 -0.18 0.50
CA TYR A 83 -3.24 -1.61 0.58
C TYR A 83 -4.65 -1.91 1.11
N ALA A 84 -5.18 -3.06 0.68
CA ALA A 84 -6.46 -3.59 1.11
C ALA A 84 -6.30 -5.02 1.63
N LEU A 85 -7.16 -5.43 2.56
CA LEU A 85 -7.18 -6.77 3.10
C LEU A 85 -7.38 -7.79 1.98
N LYS A 86 -6.55 -8.83 1.95
CA LYS A 86 -6.66 -9.95 1.01
C LYS A 86 -7.81 -10.86 1.45
N ILE A 87 -8.97 -10.66 0.84
CA ILE A 87 -10.18 -11.44 1.10
C ILE A 87 -10.26 -12.58 0.08
N LYS A 88 -10.51 -13.81 0.55
CA LYS A 88 -10.88 -14.92 -0.34
C LYS A 88 -12.31 -14.67 -0.82
N GLU A 89 -12.57 -14.87 -2.09
CA GLU A 89 -13.84 -14.51 -2.72
C GLU A 89 -14.37 -15.65 -3.59
N GLN A 90 -15.69 -15.82 -3.58
CA GLN A 90 -16.41 -16.68 -4.50
C GLN A 90 -17.05 -15.82 -5.58
N TRP A 91 -16.88 -16.23 -6.83
CA TRP A 91 -17.49 -15.55 -7.98
C TRP A 91 -18.66 -16.36 -8.48
N GLN A 92 -19.80 -15.70 -8.62
CA GLN A 92 -20.99 -16.27 -9.24
C GLN A 92 -21.39 -15.41 -10.43
N GLN A 93 -21.33 -16.00 -11.63
CA GLN A 93 -21.85 -15.36 -12.84
C GLN A 93 -23.37 -15.53 -12.89
N SER A 94 -24.07 -14.49 -13.33
CA SER A 94 -25.51 -14.51 -13.51
C SER A 94 -25.89 -13.61 -14.69
N GLN A 95 -27.16 -13.68 -15.10
CA GLN A 95 -27.70 -12.95 -16.24
C GLN A 95 -28.91 -12.16 -15.79
N HIS A 96 -28.92 -10.86 -16.07
CA HIS A 96 -30.13 -10.04 -15.97
C HIS A 96 -30.77 -9.96 -17.37
N PRO A 97 -32.11 -10.09 -17.50
CA PRO A 97 -32.79 -10.03 -18.80
C PRO A 97 -32.42 -8.78 -19.61
N ASP A 98 -32.33 -7.62 -18.93
CA ASP A 98 -32.09 -6.33 -19.59
C ASP A 98 -30.64 -5.82 -19.46
N GLU A 99 -29.90 -6.23 -18.41
CA GLU A 99 -28.57 -5.66 -18.11
C GLU A 99 -27.42 -6.57 -18.54
N GLY A 100 -27.72 -7.79 -18.99
CA GLY A 100 -26.71 -8.71 -19.48
C GLY A 100 -26.04 -9.53 -18.37
N GLN A 101 -24.80 -9.96 -18.64
CA GLN A 101 -24.01 -10.76 -17.71
C GLN A 101 -23.48 -9.90 -16.55
N TYR A 102 -23.65 -10.39 -15.33
CA TYR A 102 -23.09 -9.77 -14.13
C TYR A 102 -22.43 -10.81 -13.23
N PHE A 103 -21.58 -10.34 -12.32
CA PHE A 103 -20.90 -11.17 -11.33
C PHE A 103 -21.25 -10.71 -9.92
N THR A 104 -21.63 -11.66 -9.08
CA THR A 104 -21.74 -11.47 -7.63
C THR A 104 -20.50 -12.03 -6.96
N LEU A 105 -19.89 -11.22 -6.08
CA LEU A 105 -18.71 -11.61 -5.32
C LEU A 105 -19.06 -11.71 -3.84
N THR A 106 -18.81 -12.87 -3.24
CA THR A 106 -19.10 -13.15 -1.82
C THR A 106 -17.80 -13.45 -1.07
N PRO A 107 -17.55 -12.87 0.11
CA PRO A 107 -16.36 -13.17 0.89
C PRO A 107 -16.41 -14.60 1.46
N LEU A 108 -15.35 -15.37 1.24
CA LEU A 108 -15.10 -16.71 1.80
C LEU A 108 -14.14 -16.69 3.00
N SER A 109 -13.56 -15.54 3.32
CA SER A 109 -12.77 -15.34 4.53
C SER A 109 -13.37 -14.21 5.35
N PRO A 110 -13.16 -14.19 6.69
CA PRO A 110 -13.54 -13.04 7.48
C PRO A 110 -12.83 -11.78 6.96
N TRP A 111 -13.51 -10.65 7.07
CA TRP A 111 -13.04 -9.33 6.62
C TRP A 111 -13.19 -8.28 7.73
N ASN A 112 -13.93 -8.62 8.77
CA ASN A 112 -14.30 -7.80 9.90
C ASN A 112 -13.19 -7.76 10.95
N TYR A 113 -12.12 -7.02 10.65
CA TYR A 113 -10.97 -6.89 11.54
C TYR A 113 -10.69 -5.42 11.92
N GLY A 114 -10.03 -5.25 13.06
CA GLY A 114 -9.40 -4.00 13.48
C GLY A 114 -7.88 -4.12 13.52
N LEU A 115 -7.21 -2.98 13.39
CA LEU A 115 -5.75 -2.87 13.55
C LEU A 115 -5.42 -2.49 15.00
N PRO A 116 -4.57 -3.26 15.71
CA PRO A 116 -4.11 -2.89 17.05
C PRO A 116 -3.45 -1.52 17.08
N HIS A 117 -3.60 -0.78 18.18
CA HIS A 117 -3.03 0.55 18.35
C HIS A 117 -1.51 0.57 18.11
N ALA A 118 -0.80 -0.46 18.60
CA ALA A 118 0.64 -0.61 18.38
C ALA A 118 1.03 -0.64 16.89
N VAL A 119 0.17 -1.18 16.02
CA VAL A 119 0.40 -1.18 14.56
C VAL A 119 0.30 0.22 13.98
N VAL A 120 -0.57 1.05 14.55
CA VAL A 120 -0.77 2.42 14.11
C VAL A 120 0.41 3.30 14.54
N GLU A 121 0.94 3.07 15.74
CA GLU A 121 2.08 3.80 16.29
C GLU A 121 3.40 3.47 15.58
N ASP A 122 3.68 2.19 15.33
CA ASP A 122 4.92 1.76 14.66
C ASP A 122 4.69 0.70 13.57
N PRO A 123 4.03 1.07 12.46
CA PRO A 123 3.72 0.14 11.38
C PRO A 123 4.95 -0.48 10.75
N ALA A 124 6.10 0.20 10.79
CA ALA A 124 7.34 -0.31 10.20
C ALA A 124 7.92 -1.49 11.01
N ARG A 125 7.74 -1.50 12.34
CA ARG A 125 8.18 -2.60 13.20
C ARG A 125 7.15 -3.70 13.39
N THR A 126 5.86 -3.38 13.31
CA THR A 126 4.78 -4.34 13.59
C THR A 126 4.25 -5.03 12.34
N THR A 127 4.83 -4.77 11.17
CA THR A 127 4.42 -5.40 9.91
C THR A 127 5.59 -6.07 9.21
N THR A 128 5.29 -7.11 8.45
CA THR A 128 6.25 -7.81 7.61
C THR A 128 5.91 -7.58 6.15
N VAL A 129 6.88 -7.17 5.35
CA VAL A 129 6.69 -6.96 3.90
C VAL A 129 7.36 -8.07 3.13
N ALA A 130 6.62 -8.72 2.24
CA ALA A 130 7.14 -9.67 1.27
C ALA A 130 6.95 -9.10 -0.14
N ALA A 131 8.02 -9.04 -0.93
CA ALA A 131 7.96 -8.67 -2.35
C ALA A 131 8.18 -9.91 -3.22
N LYS A 132 7.37 -10.04 -4.27
CA LYS A 132 7.43 -11.10 -5.27
C LYS A 132 7.88 -10.51 -6.61
N PRO A 133 8.59 -11.27 -7.45
CA PRO A 133 8.89 -10.84 -8.82
C PRO A 133 7.61 -10.47 -9.57
N VAL A 134 7.63 -9.34 -10.27
CA VAL A 134 6.49 -8.90 -11.09
C VAL A 134 6.57 -9.57 -12.45
N ALA A 135 5.69 -10.53 -12.72
CA ALA A 135 5.61 -11.21 -14.00
C ALA A 135 4.75 -10.44 -15.02
N ALA A 136 4.83 -9.10 -15.05
CA ALA A 136 3.95 -8.26 -15.88
C ALA A 136 4.11 -8.50 -17.39
N ALA A 137 5.25 -9.05 -17.83
CA ALA A 137 5.50 -9.43 -19.22
C ALA A 137 4.98 -10.83 -19.59
N ALA A 138 4.49 -11.61 -18.62
CA ALA A 138 3.95 -12.94 -18.88
C ALA A 138 2.57 -12.85 -19.55
N PRO A 139 2.29 -13.67 -20.58
CA PRO A 139 0.95 -13.78 -21.15
C PRO A 139 -0.09 -14.11 -20.08
N GLY A 140 -1.24 -13.43 -20.10
CA GLY A 140 -2.33 -13.65 -19.14
C GLY A 140 -2.08 -13.05 -17.74
N PHE A 141 -1.11 -12.14 -17.59
CA PHE A 141 -0.95 -11.37 -16.36
C PHE A 141 -2.14 -10.41 -16.14
N TYR A 142 -2.70 -10.46 -14.94
CA TYR A 142 -3.73 -9.52 -14.48
C TYR A 142 -3.37 -9.00 -13.09
N TRP A 143 -3.71 -7.74 -12.83
CA TRP A 143 -3.64 -7.14 -11.49
C TRP A 143 -4.73 -7.71 -10.59
N ASN A 144 -4.47 -8.89 -10.01
CA ASN A 144 -5.37 -9.63 -9.15
C ASN A 144 -4.64 -10.15 -7.90
N ALA A 145 -5.39 -10.76 -6.97
CA ALA A 145 -4.84 -11.19 -5.69
C ALA A 145 -3.78 -12.30 -5.80
N ALA A 146 -3.80 -13.11 -6.87
CA ALA A 146 -2.80 -14.15 -7.12
C ALA A 146 -1.46 -13.56 -7.59
N ASN A 147 -1.53 -12.49 -8.39
CA ASN A 147 -0.39 -11.81 -8.99
C ASN A 147 0.09 -10.58 -8.20
N ALA A 148 -0.43 -10.36 -6.99
CA ALA A 148 -0.06 -9.22 -6.16
C ALA A 148 1.46 -9.22 -5.86
N PRO A 149 2.20 -8.19 -6.28
CA PRO A 149 3.67 -8.21 -6.24
C PRO A 149 4.24 -7.90 -4.85
N VAL A 150 3.41 -7.41 -3.93
CA VAL A 150 3.82 -7.08 -2.57
C VAL A 150 2.71 -7.50 -1.63
N GLU A 151 3.07 -8.10 -0.51
CA GLU A 151 2.16 -8.43 0.59
C GLU A 151 2.68 -7.78 1.86
N ILE A 152 1.77 -7.18 2.65
CA ILE A 152 2.05 -6.70 4.01
C ILE A 152 1.29 -7.61 4.96
N THR A 153 1.99 -8.22 5.90
CA THR A 153 1.39 -9.08 6.93
C THR A 153 1.41 -8.38 8.27
N VAL A 154 0.30 -8.46 9.01
CA VAL A 154 0.13 -7.82 10.31
C VAL A 154 -0.72 -8.69 11.23
N SER A 155 -0.49 -8.59 12.54
CA SER A 155 -1.37 -9.18 13.55
C SER A 155 -2.55 -8.25 13.80
N GLY A 156 -3.76 -8.71 13.51
CA GLY A 156 -5.01 -7.98 13.71
C GLY A 156 -5.94 -8.64 14.73
N ARG A 157 -7.09 -8.02 15.00
CA ARG A 157 -8.15 -8.60 15.85
C ARG A 157 -9.47 -8.64 15.12
N ARG A 158 -10.27 -9.68 15.32
CA ARG A 158 -11.59 -9.79 14.71
C ARG A 158 -12.62 -8.98 15.51
N LEU A 159 -13.58 -8.40 14.79
CA LEU A 159 -14.68 -7.59 15.32
C LEU A 159 -16.01 -8.32 15.07
N PRO A 160 -16.47 -9.18 15.99
CA PRO A 160 -17.66 -10.02 15.77
C PRO A 160 -18.94 -9.22 15.48
N ASP A 161 -19.06 -8.00 16.02
CA ASP A 161 -20.24 -7.14 15.81
C ASP A 161 -20.21 -6.40 14.47
N TRP A 162 -19.06 -6.36 13.78
CA TRP A 162 -18.97 -5.74 12.47
C TRP A 162 -19.42 -6.74 11.40
N GLN A 163 -20.70 -6.67 11.04
CA GLN A 163 -21.36 -7.58 10.11
C GLN A 163 -21.92 -6.84 8.89
N LEU A 164 -22.31 -7.61 7.87
CA LEU A 164 -23.08 -7.08 6.76
C LEU A 164 -24.51 -6.80 7.23
N SER A 165 -25.04 -5.65 6.81
CA SER A 165 -26.44 -5.27 6.96
C SER A 165 -26.93 -4.85 5.58
N GLU A 166 -27.96 -5.50 5.05
CA GLU A 166 -28.53 -5.19 3.71
C GLU A 166 -27.48 -5.12 2.58
N GLY A 167 -26.49 -6.01 2.61
CA GLY A 167 -25.43 -6.07 1.60
C GLY A 167 -24.33 -5.02 1.76
N VAL A 168 -24.40 -4.15 2.77
CA VAL A 168 -23.35 -3.17 3.10
C VAL A 168 -22.68 -3.49 4.43
N ALA A 169 -21.39 -3.16 4.54
CA ALA A 169 -20.64 -3.23 5.79
C ALA A 169 -20.46 -1.82 6.35
N PRO A 170 -21.39 -1.30 7.15
CA PRO A 170 -21.25 0.05 7.71
C PRO A 170 -19.98 0.11 8.56
N GLN A 171 -19.17 1.15 8.35
CA GLN A 171 -17.91 1.26 9.08
C GLN A 171 -18.17 1.42 10.58
N PRO A 172 -17.47 0.68 11.46
CA PRO A 172 -17.71 0.74 12.88
C PRO A 172 -17.49 2.15 13.43
N VAL A 173 -18.37 2.57 14.34
CA VAL A 173 -18.27 3.89 14.96
C VAL A 173 -17.08 3.88 15.91
N THR A 174 -16.19 4.84 15.73
CA THR A 174 -15.11 5.13 16.67
C THR A 174 -15.40 6.47 17.36
N PRO A 175 -15.14 6.57 18.67
CA PRO A 175 -15.26 7.82 19.40
C PRO A 175 -14.15 8.79 18.97
N ARG A 176 -14.16 10.00 19.54
CA ARG A 176 -13.17 11.04 19.23
C ARG A 176 -11.73 10.58 19.51
N GLU A 177 -11.55 9.71 20.51
CA GLU A 177 -10.27 9.10 20.86
C GLU A 177 -9.71 8.16 19.78
N GLY A 178 -10.54 7.74 18.81
CA GLY A 178 -10.11 6.93 17.66
C GLY A 178 -9.96 5.43 17.92
N LEU A 179 -10.20 4.97 19.15
CA LEU A 179 -10.20 3.54 19.51
C LEU A 179 -11.61 2.95 19.49
N TYR A 180 -11.78 1.84 18.78
CA TYR A 180 -13.01 1.06 18.77
C TYR A 180 -13.32 0.51 20.17
N LYS A 181 -14.56 0.70 20.62
CA LYS A 181 -15.03 0.34 21.98
C LYS A 181 -15.99 -0.86 22.01
N GLY A 182 -16.32 -1.44 20.85
CA GLY A 182 -17.17 -2.63 20.78
C GLY A 182 -16.39 -3.92 21.06
N LEU A 183 -17.04 -5.07 20.86
CA LEU A 183 -16.43 -6.35 21.13
C LEU A 183 -15.26 -6.63 20.17
N VAL A 184 -14.15 -7.10 20.73
CA VAL A 184 -12.94 -7.48 20.00
C VAL A 184 -12.54 -8.89 20.44
N ASP A 185 -12.30 -9.78 19.49
CA ASP A 185 -11.86 -11.15 19.81
C ASP A 185 -10.47 -11.11 20.49
N PRO A 186 -10.27 -11.86 21.59
CA PRO A 186 -9.02 -11.82 22.37
C PRO A 186 -7.86 -12.54 21.66
N ALA A 187 -8.15 -13.38 20.67
CA ALA A 187 -7.15 -14.09 19.88
C ALA A 187 -6.70 -13.22 18.68
N PRO A 188 -5.38 -13.10 18.42
CA PRO A 188 -4.91 -12.38 17.24
C PRO A 188 -5.13 -13.21 15.98
N ALA A 189 -5.29 -12.53 14.85
CA ALA A 189 -5.37 -13.15 13.54
C ALA A 189 -4.32 -12.55 12.60
N THR A 190 -3.62 -13.39 11.84
CA THR A 190 -2.70 -12.93 10.80
C THR A 190 -3.49 -12.39 9.63
N LEU A 191 -3.33 -11.10 9.35
CA LEU A 191 -3.95 -10.42 8.22
C LEU A 191 -2.91 -10.21 7.12
N THR A 192 -3.30 -10.48 5.89
CA THR A 192 -2.48 -10.17 4.71
C THR A 192 -3.14 -9.06 3.92
N PHE A 193 -2.35 -8.06 3.56
CA PHE A 193 -2.76 -6.91 2.77
C PHE A 193 -2.02 -6.91 1.44
N ILE A 194 -2.74 -6.60 0.36
CA ILE A 194 -2.19 -6.49 -1.00
C ILE A 194 -2.51 -5.11 -1.59
N PRO A 195 -1.77 -4.63 -2.61
CA PRO A 195 -2.08 -3.35 -3.24
C PRO A 195 -3.56 -3.27 -3.62
N TYR A 196 -4.20 -2.16 -3.30
CA TYR A 196 -5.64 -1.96 -3.49
C TYR A 196 -6.12 -2.37 -4.90
N GLY A 197 -5.34 -2.04 -5.93
CA GLY A 197 -5.65 -2.38 -7.33
C GLY A 197 -5.68 -3.88 -7.65
N CYS A 198 -5.17 -4.74 -6.76
CA CYS A 198 -5.21 -6.20 -6.90
C CYS A 198 -6.45 -6.85 -6.24
N THR A 199 -7.32 -6.06 -5.61
CA THR A 199 -8.54 -6.55 -4.91
C THR A 199 -9.82 -6.25 -5.68
N LYS A 200 -10.85 -7.11 -5.49
CA LYS A 200 -12.22 -6.86 -5.95
C LYS A 200 -13.15 -6.54 -4.78
N LEU A 201 -13.19 -7.38 -3.75
CA LEU A 201 -13.74 -7.02 -2.46
C LEU A 201 -12.74 -6.17 -1.65
N ARG A 202 -13.19 -5.07 -1.07
CA ARG A 202 -12.30 -4.03 -0.54
C ARG A 202 -12.63 -3.69 0.91
N VAL A 203 -11.70 -4.05 1.79
CA VAL A 203 -11.57 -3.46 3.13
C VAL A 203 -10.19 -2.79 3.20
N VAL A 204 -10.21 -1.46 3.17
CA VAL A 204 -9.00 -0.62 3.12
C VAL A 204 -8.73 0.06 4.46
N ALA A 205 -9.81 0.56 5.04
CA ALA A 205 -9.81 1.39 6.23
C ALA A 205 -10.39 0.58 7.40
N LEU A 206 -9.52 0.17 8.32
CA LEU A 206 -9.89 -0.63 9.48
C LEU A 206 -10.01 0.26 10.72
N PRO A 207 -10.96 -0.01 11.63
CA PRO A 207 -10.96 0.65 12.93
C PRO A 207 -9.72 0.26 13.74
N VAL A 208 -9.30 1.14 14.65
CA VAL A 208 -8.19 0.87 15.57
C VAL A 208 -8.74 0.19 16.82
N VAL A 209 -8.11 -0.89 17.27
CA VAL A 209 -8.47 -1.61 18.50
C VAL A 209 -7.35 -1.48 19.53
N PRO A 210 -7.65 -1.69 20.83
CA PRO A 210 -6.62 -1.76 21.86
C PRO A 210 -5.50 -2.76 21.55
#